data_AF-A0A0C9UYH3-F1
#
_entry.id   AF-A0A0C9UYH3-F1
#
_cell.length_a   1.000
_cell.length_b   1.000
_cell.length_c   1.000
_cell.angle_alpha   90.00
_cell.angle_beta   90.00
_cell.angle_gamma   90.00
#
_symmetry.space_group_name_H-M   'P 1'
#
loop_
_entity.id
_entity.type
_entity.pdbx_description
1 polymer ?
#
loop_
_entity_poly.entity_id
_entity_poly.type
_entity_poly.pdbx_seq_one_letter_code
_entity_poly.pdbx_strand_id
1 'polypeptide(L)'
;RLLNALRQFVEGVYVETGDRKMKKIRSIKDFLVLRRRTATSESVIFMGALHEEVPHEIFQDRQPQKMFELTIDLVGIHNDLYSYNFERARGLHGHNLVTMVMKEKGLNIQGAFDHVAEVLNHIADEFTRHWNLLLFA
;
A
#
# COMPACT_ATOMS: atom_id res chain seq x y z
N ARG A 1 18.55 -2.23 4.58
CA ARG A 1 17.15 -2.20 4.06
C ARG A 1 16.19 -1.64 5.10
N LEU A 2 16.09 -2.24 6.30
CA LEU A 2 15.21 -1.75 7.39
C LEU A 2 15.34 -0.24 7.70
N LEU A 3 16.55 0.27 7.96
CA LEU A 3 16.74 1.70 8.26
C LEU A 3 16.29 2.63 7.11
N ASN A 4 16.43 2.18 5.86
CA ASN A 4 15.96 2.92 4.71
C ASN A 4 14.42 2.92 4.65
N ALA A 5 13.79 1.76 4.86
CA ALA A 5 12.33 1.64 4.92
C ALA A 5 11.73 2.50 6.04
N LEU A 6 12.35 2.51 7.23
CA LEU A 6 11.94 3.38 8.34
C LEU A 6 12.08 4.87 8.00
N ARG A 7 13.18 5.28 7.34
CA ARG A 7 13.36 6.65 6.87
C ARG A 7 12.27 7.05 5.88
N GLN A 8 12.04 6.23 4.85
CA GLN A 8 11.00 6.49 3.84
C GLN A 8 9.60 6.54 4.47
N PHE A 9 9.35 5.72 5.50
CA PHE A 9 8.11 5.77 6.26
C PHE A 9 7.91 7.12 6.96
N VAL A 10 8.92 7.60 7.70
CA VAL A 10 8.85 8.91 8.39
C VAL A 10 8.66 10.05 7.39
N GLU A 11 9.36 10.02 6.26
CA GLU A 11 9.20 10.99 5.17
C GLU A 11 7.79 10.95 4.56
N GLY A 12 7.23 9.76 4.34
CA GLY A 12 5.88 9.58 3.84
C GLY A 12 4.83 10.14 4.80
N VAL A 13 4.94 9.81 6.10
CA VAL A 13 4.02 10.32 7.13
C VAL A 13 4.12 11.84 7.26
N TYR A 14 5.31 12.43 7.11
CA TYR A 14 5.46 13.88 7.07
C TYR A 14 4.62 14.49 5.95
N VAL A 15 4.68 13.93 4.73
CA VAL A 15 3.85 14.39 3.60
C VAL A 15 2.35 14.22 3.89
N GLU A 16 1.95 13.06 4.40
CA GLU A 16 0.56 12.78 4.79
C GLU A 16 0.03 13.79 5.84
N THR A 17 0.84 14.12 6.85
CA THR A 17 0.41 15.10 7.87
C THR A 17 0.19 16.48 7.29
N GLY A 18 1.01 16.89 6.30
CA GLY A 18 0.81 18.11 5.54
C GLY A 18 -0.51 18.10 4.76
N ASP A 19 -0.82 17.00 4.06
CA ASP A 19 -2.09 16.85 3.35
C ASP A 19 -3.29 16.92 4.30
N ARG A 20 -3.19 16.26 5.46
CA ARG A 20 -4.23 16.28 6.50
C ARG A 20 -4.49 17.69 7.01
N LYS A 21 -3.43 18.45 7.31
CA LYS A 21 -3.52 19.85 7.74
C LYS A 21 -4.23 20.72 6.70
N MET A 22 -3.94 20.49 5.42
CA MET A 22 -4.51 21.23 4.29
C MET A 22 -5.85 20.66 3.80
N LYS A 23 -6.37 19.59 4.42
CA LYS A 23 -7.53 18.81 3.94
C LYS A 23 -7.41 18.42 2.46
N LYS A 24 -6.18 18.18 2.00
CA LYS A 24 -5.90 17.81 0.62
C LYS A 24 -6.23 16.33 0.42
N ILE A 25 -7.09 16.08 -0.56
CA ILE A 25 -7.36 14.73 -1.06
C ILE A 25 -6.64 14.58 -2.40
N ARG A 26 -5.72 13.61 -2.47
CA ARG A 26 -4.93 13.31 -3.67
C ARG A 26 -5.75 12.56 -4.73
N SER A 27 -5.22 12.52 -5.95
CA SER A 27 -5.69 11.55 -6.95
C SER A 27 -5.38 10.12 -6.49
N ILE A 28 -6.11 9.12 -6.98
CA ILE A 28 -5.86 7.70 -6.71
C ILE A 28 -4.41 7.35 -7.04
N LYS A 29 -3.91 7.79 -8.20
CA LYS A 29 -2.54 7.53 -8.65
C LYS A 29 -1.50 8.09 -7.68
N ASP A 30 -1.61 9.37 -7.31
CA ASP A 30 -0.64 10.00 -6.41
C ASP A 30 -0.76 9.48 -4.98
N PHE A 31 -1.97 9.09 -4.56
CA PHE A 31 -2.20 8.46 -3.28
C PHE A 31 -1.50 7.11 -3.20
N LEU A 32 -1.63 6.23 -4.18
CA LEU A 32 -1.00 4.89 -4.14
C LEU A 32 0.54 4.98 -4.04
N VAL A 33 1.16 5.96 -4.71
CA VAL A 33 2.61 6.21 -4.57
C VAL A 33 2.96 6.61 -3.14
N LEU A 34 2.19 7.51 -2.53
CA LEU A 34 2.42 7.92 -1.14
C LEU A 34 2.09 6.79 -0.16
N ARG A 35 1.05 6.00 -0.42
CA ARG A 35 0.52 4.97 0.48
C ARG A 35 1.56 3.90 0.81
N ARG A 36 2.35 3.48 -0.19
CA ARG A 36 3.49 2.57 0.02
C ARG A 36 4.48 3.07 1.07
N ARG A 37 4.60 4.40 1.20
CA ARG A 37 5.47 5.07 2.19
C ARG A 37 4.78 5.43 3.50
N THR A 38 3.48 5.14 3.67
CA THR A 38 2.76 5.44 4.92
C THR A 38 2.16 4.19 5.57
N ALA A 39 2.29 3.02 4.95
CA ALA A 39 1.73 1.76 5.47
C ALA A 39 2.62 1.04 6.49
N THR A 40 3.86 1.50 6.69
CA THR A 40 4.89 0.84 7.53
C THR A 40 5.22 -0.61 7.09
N SER A 41 4.51 -1.17 6.12
CA SER A 41 4.56 -2.58 5.71
C SER A 41 5.97 -3.02 5.36
N GLU A 42 6.69 -2.22 4.56
CA GLU A 42 8.07 -2.51 4.17
C GLU A 42 8.98 -2.68 5.40
N SER A 43 8.90 -1.76 6.37
CA SER A 43 9.70 -1.85 7.59
C SER A 43 9.29 -3.02 8.48
N VAL A 44 8.00 -3.39 8.54
CA VAL A 44 7.52 -4.56 9.29
C VAL A 44 8.06 -5.84 8.66
N ILE A 45 8.05 -5.96 7.33
CA ILE A 45 8.59 -7.14 6.64
C ILE A 45 10.10 -7.27 6.91
N PHE A 46 10.86 -6.19 6.76
CA PHE A 46 12.30 -6.24 7.05
C PHE A 46 12.62 -6.47 8.53
N MET A 47 11.75 -6.03 9.44
CA MET A 47 11.89 -6.31 10.87
C MET A 47 11.63 -7.79 11.18
N GLY A 48 10.60 -8.40 10.58
CA GLY A 48 10.32 -9.83 10.72
C GLY A 48 11.42 -10.72 10.13
N ALA A 49 12.08 -10.26 9.06
CA ALA A 49 13.19 -10.97 8.43
C ALA A 49 14.58 -10.66 9.02
N LEU A 50 14.67 -10.00 10.19
CA LEU A 50 15.97 -9.62 10.78
C LEU A 50 16.90 -10.81 11.08
N HIS A 51 16.31 -11.98 11.35
CA HIS A 51 17.05 -13.20 11.66
C HIS A 51 17.28 -14.09 10.43
N GLU A 52 16.79 -13.67 9.26
CA GLU A 52 16.91 -14.41 8.01
C GLU A 52 18.13 -13.89 7.22
N GLU A 53 18.96 -14.80 6.74
CA GLU A 53 20.03 -14.48 5.79
C GLU A 53 19.46 -14.38 4.38
N VAL A 54 18.79 -13.26 4.06
CA VAL A 54 18.25 -13.03 2.71
C VAL A 54 19.31 -12.34 1.84
N PRO A 55 19.86 -13.02 0.81
CA PRO A 55 20.87 -12.43 -0.09
C PRO A 55 20.40 -11.12 -0.72
N HIS A 56 21.35 -10.24 -1.04
CA HIS A 56 21.00 -8.96 -1.63
C HIS A 56 20.43 -9.13 -3.05
N GLU A 57 20.96 -10.11 -3.75
CA GLU A 57 20.76 -10.47 -5.15
C GLU A 57 19.30 -10.85 -5.44
N ILE A 58 18.59 -11.46 -4.48
CA ILE A 58 17.16 -11.81 -4.62
C ILE A 58 16.31 -10.58 -4.98
N PHE A 59 16.65 -9.40 -4.46
CA PHE A 59 15.90 -8.17 -4.76
C PHE A 59 16.36 -7.48 -6.04
N GLN A 60 17.38 -8.00 -6.72
CA GLN A 60 17.77 -7.57 -8.06
C GLN A 60 16.98 -8.34 -9.14
N ASP A 61 16.48 -9.53 -8.80
CA ASP A 61 15.61 -10.30 -9.66
C ASP A 61 14.22 -9.68 -9.78
N ARG A 62 13.71 -9.67 -11.02
CA ARG A 62 12.43 -9.03 -11.34
C ARG A 62 11.25 -9.62 -10.57
N GLN A 63 11.18 -10.96 -10.44
CA GLN A 63 10.01 -11.61 -9.84
C GLN A 63 9.91 -11.33 -8.33
N PRO A 64 10.97 -11.58 -7.51
CA PRO A 64 10.91 -11.29 -6.08
C PRO A 64 10.71 -9.81 -5.77
N GLN A 65 11.36 -8.90 -6.52
CA GLN A 65 11.16 -7.46 -6.36
C GLN A 65 9.70 -7.07 -6.60
N LYS A 66 9.10 -7.57 -7.68
CA LYS A 66 7.72 -7.24 -8.02
C LYS A 66 6.72 -7.81 -7.03
N MET A 67 6.93 -9.05 -6.58
CA MET A 67 6.13 -9.66 -5.52
C MET A 67 6.20 -8.87 -4.20
N PHE A 68 7.38 -8.34 -3.85
CA PHE A 68 7.57 -7.53 -2.66
C PHE A 68 6.76 -6.22 -2.73
N GLU A 69 6.80 -5.53 -3.88
CA GLU A 69 5.98 -4.32 -4.11
C GLU A 69 4.48 -4.62 -4.00
N LEU A 70 4.01 -5.70 -4.64
CA LEU A 70 2.60 -6.10 -4.60
C LEU A 70 2.16 -6.47 -3.18
N THR A 71 3.02 -7.10 -2.39
CA THR A 71 2.76 -7.39 -0.96
C THR A 71 2.54 -6.11 -0.17
N ILE A 72 3.37 -5.08 -0.38
CA ILE A 72 3.22 -3.79 0.29
C ILE A 72 1.87 -3.14 -0.08
N ASP A 73 1.49 -3.18 -1.35
CA ASP A 73 0.20 -2.66 -1.82
C ASP A 73 -0.98 -3.41 -1.19
N LEU A 74 -0.93 -4.76 -1.19
CA LEU A 74 -1.97 -5.58 -0.56
C LEU A 74 -2.15 -5.21 0.90
N VAL A 75 -1.07 -5.11 1.69
CA VAL A 75 -1.16 -4.77 3.12
C VAL A 75 -1.75 -3.37 3.31
N GLY A 76 -1.27 -2.38 2.55
CA GLY A 76 -1.74 -0.99 2.66
C GLY A 76 -3.22 -0.84 2.28
N ILE A 77 -3.65 -1.46 1.18
CA ILE A 77 -5.02 -1.34 0.68
C ILE A 77 -6.01 -2.14 1.54
N HIS A 78 -5.63 -3.32 2.05
CA HIS A 78 -6.44 -4.04 3.03
C HIS A 78 -6.63 -3.21 4.31
N ASN A 79 -5.57 -2.56 4.78
CA ASN A 79 -5.68 -1.66 5.94
C ASN A 79 -6.71 -0.57 5.68
N ASP A 80 -6.71 0.06 4.50
CA ASP A 80 -7.68 1.09 4.13
C ASP A 80 -9.13 0.58 4.19
N LEU A 81 -9.41 -0.62 3.70
CA LEU A 81 -10.74 -1.23 3.78
C LEU A 81 -11.17 -1.50 5.22
N TYR A 82 -10.30 -2.13 6.02
CA TYR A 82 -10.62 -2.52 7.39
C TYR A 82 -10.71 -1.32 8.34
N SER A 83 -9.92 -0.27 8.11
CA SER A 83 -9.89 0.93 8.96
C SER A 83 -10.92 1.98 8.55
N TYR A 84 -11.48 1.92 7.34
CA TYR A 84 -12.27 3.02 6.75
C TYR A 84 -13.38 3.53 7.67
N ASN A 85 -14.19 2.63 8.24
CA ASN A 85 -15.30 3.03 9.09
C ASN A 85 -14.82 3.77 10.35
N PHE A 86 -13.73 3.30 10.94
CA PHE A 86 -13.11 3.91 12.13
C PHE A 86 -12.55 5.30 11.81
N GLU A 87 -11.83 5.43 10.69
CA GLU A 87 -11.21 6.67 10.23
C GLU A 87 -12.26 7.69 9.80
N ARG A 88 -13.30 7.25 9.09
CA ARG A 88 -14.41 8.11 8.64
C ARG A 88 -15.14 8.71 9.83
N ALA A 89 -15.48 7.90 10.83
CA ALA A 89 -16.15 8.36 12.05
C ALA A 89 -15.35 9.43 12.82
N ARG A 90 -14.03 9.49 12.61
CA ARG A 90 -13.12 10.45 13.27
C ARG A 90 -12.66 11.59 12.35
N GLY A 91 -13.16 11.66 11.11
CA GLY A 91 -12.70 12.64 10.13
C GLY A 91 -11.25 12.45 9.67
N LEU A 92 -10.69 11.24 9.82
CA LEU A 92 -9.31 10.87 9.47
C LEU A 92 -9.19 10.15 8.12
N HIS A 93 -10.31 9.81 7.47
CA HIS A 93 -10.39 9.12 6.18
C HIS A 93 -9.79 9.89 4.98
N GLY A 94 -9.22 11.07 5.18
CA GLY A 94 -8.60 11.88 4.12
C GLY A 94 -7.31 11.29 3.54
N HIS A 95 -6.77 10.23 4.15
CA HIS A 95 -5.64 9.43 3.65
C HIS A 95 -6.01 7.95 3.55
N ASN A 96 -7.10 7.66 2.85
CA ASN A 96 -7.65 6.32 2.67
C ASN A 96 -8.15 6.14 1.23
N LEU A 97 -7.82 5.01 0.59
CA LEU A 97 -8.16 4.75 -0.81
C LEU A 97 -9.66 4.82 -1.09
N VAL A 98 -10.51 4.37 -0.17
CA VAL A 98 -11.98 4.40 -0.35
C VAL A 98 -12.45 5.84 -0.54
N THR A 99 -11.92 6.79 0.24
CA THR A 99 -12.23 8.23 0.08
C THR A 99 -11.81 8.75 -1.28
N MET A 100 -10.64 8.33 -1.76
CA MET A 100 -10.07 8.81 -3.03
C MET A 100 -10.91 8.29 -4.18
N VAL A 101 -11.31 7.01 -4.12
CA VAL A 101 -12.18 6.36 -5.09
C VAL A 101 -13.55 7.03 -5.13
N MET A 102 -14.18 7.27 -3.98
CA MET A 102 -15.46 7.99 -3.91
C MET A 102 -15.35 9.37 -4.58
N LYS A 103 -14.30 10.12 -4.28
CA LYS A 103 -14.12 11.49 -4.79
C LYS A 103 -13.79 11.51 -6.28
N GLU A 104 -12.83 10.73 -6.73
CA GLU A 104 -12.32 10.77 -8.11
C GLU A 104 -13.28 10.10 -9.10
N LYS A 105 -13.99 9.05 -8.69
CA LYS A 105 -14.93 8.31 -9.55
C LYS A 105 -16.39 8.67 -9.34
N GLY A 106 -16.70 9.54 -8.37
CA GLY A 106 -18.09 9.93 -8.06
C GLY A 106 -18.95 8.77 -7.51
N LEU A 107 -18.31 7.79 -6.87
CA LEU A 107 -18.98 6.60 -6.35
C LEU A 107 -19.51 6.82 -4.92
N ASN A 108 -20.58 6.12 -4.57
CA ASN A 108 -21.00 5.98 -3.17
C ASN A 108 -20.04 5.03 -2.41
N ILE A 109 -20.25 4.87 -1.12
CA ILE A 109 -19.37 4.03 -0.29
C ILE A 109 -19.29 2.59 -0.80
N GLN A 110 -20.42 1.97 -1.13
CA GLN A 110 -20.44 0.56 -1.57
C GLN A 110 -19.68 0.41 -2.89
N GLY A 111 -19.98 1.25 -3.88
CA GLY A 111 -19.28 1.25 -5.16
C GLY A 111 -17.78 1.52 -5.01
N ALA A 112 -17.37 2.32 -4.03
CA ALA A 112 -15.95 2.52 -3.74
C ALA A 112 -15.30 1.29 -3.10
N PHE A 113 -15.98 0.60 -2.18
CA PHE A 113 -15.51 -0.67 -1.63
C PHE A 113 -15.38 -1.74 -2.71
N ASP A 114 -16.39 -1.87 -3.57
CA ASP A 114 -16.39 -2.83 -4.68
C ASP A 114 -15.21 -2.55 -5.62
N HIS A 115 -14.98 -1.28 -5.97
CA HIS A 115 -13.85 -0.89 -6.81
C HIS A 115 -12.49 -1.18 -6.14
N VAL A 116 -12.35 -0.91 -4.84
CA VAL A 116 -11.10 -1.23 -4.12
C VAL A 116 -10.88 -2.74 -4.03
N ALA A 117 -11.94 -3.53 -3.86
CA ALA A 117 -11.86 -4.99 -3.89
C ALA A 117 -11.42 -5.52 -5.26
N GLU A 118 -11.91 -4.93 -6.37
CA GLU A 118 -11.42 -5.25 -7.71
C GLU A 118 -9.93 -4.97 -7.85
N VAL A 119 -9.44 -3.83 -7.34
CA VAL A 119 -8.01 -3.49 -7.35
C VAL A 119 -7.20 -4.53 -6.57
N LEU A 120 -7.66 -4.95 -5.39
CA LEU A 120 -7.01 -6.00 -4.59
C LEU A 120 -6.94 -7.33 -5.34
N ASN A 121 -8.03 -7.75 -6.00
CA ASN A 121 -8.04 -8.97 -6.80
C ASN A 121 -7.00 -8.92 -7.93
N HIS A 122 -6.90 -7.80 -8.64
CA HIS A 122 -5.89 -7.64 -9.69
C HIS A 122 -4.46 -7.72 -9.16
N ILE A 123 -4.19 -7.12 -8.00
CA ILE A 123 -2.86 -7.16 -7.36
C ILE A 123 -2.55 -8.60 -6.91
N ALA A 124 -3.53 -9.33 -6.36
CA ALA A 124 -3.36 -10.72 -5.97
C ALA A 124 -3.09 -11.63 -7.17
N ASP A 125 -3.84 -11.47 -8.26
CA ASP A 125 -3.62 -12.22 -9.51
C ASP A 125 -2.23 -11.92 -10.10
N GLU A 126 -1.78 -10.65 -10.06
CA GLU A 126 -0.44 -10.28 -10.48
C GLU A 126 0.64 -10.94 -9.60
N PHE A 127 0.44 -10.94 -8.28
CA PHE A 127 1.35 -11.61 -7.36
C PHE A 127 1.47 -13.11 -7.68
N THR A 128 0.34 -13.80 -7.85
CA THR A 128 0.29 -15.22 -8.19
C THR A 128 0.98 -15.51 -9.53
N ARG A 129 0.84 -14.63 -10.53
CA ARG A 129 1.58 -14.77 -11.80
C ARG A 129 3.09 -14.70 -11.60
N HIS A 130 3.59 -13.72 -10.84
CA HIS A 130 5.01 -13.60 -10.55
C HIS A 130 5.55 -14.78 -9.72
N TRP A 131 4.76 -15.27 -8.76
CA TRP A 131 5.08 -16.47 -8.00
C TRP A 131 5.25 -17.71 -8.89
N ASN A 132 4.30 -17.94 -9.80
CA ASN A 132 4.39 -19.07 -10.72
C ASN A 132 5.60 -18.96 -11.65
N LEU A 133 5.90 -17.75 -12.15
CA LEU A 133 7.11 -17.52 -12.95
C LEU A 133 8.40 -17.81 -12.18
N LEU A 134 8.42 -17.61 -10.86
CA LEU A 134 9.57 -17.93 -10.02
C LEU A 134 9.72 -19.44 -9.77
N LEU A 135 8.61 -20.16 -9.61
CA LEU A 135 8.63 -21.61 -9.34
C LEU A 135 8.95 -22.46 -10.56
N PHE A 136 8.65 -21.97 -11.77
CA PHE A 136 8.83 -22.70 -13.03
C PHE A 136 9.93 -22.09 -13.93
N ALA A 137 10.79 -21.22 -13.39
CA ALA A 137 12.02 -20.76 -14.01
C ALA A 137 13.21 -21.63 -13.58
#